data_AF-A0A5N5ST13-F1
#
_entry.id   AF-A0A5N5ST13-F1
#
_cell.length_a   1.000
_cell.length_b   1.000
_cell.length_c   1.000
_cell.angle_alpha   90.00
_cell.angle_beta   90.00
_cell.angle_gamma   90.00
#
_symmetry.space_group_name_H-M   'P 1'
#
loop_
_entity.id
_entity.type
_entity.pdbx_description
1 polymer ?
#
loop_
_entity_poly.entity_id
_entity_poly.type
_entity_poly.pdbx_seq_one_letter_code
_entity_poly.pdbx_strand_id
1 'polypeptide(L)'
;SRNDCLTSGKKLSTCTSSINSEDLDCGTCGPILRKNRTLQPNPSFCDKVIYAMSCPPQGMVGQMLTWILILPISWGVLLTITGSSALPEGNIFSILSLLLLAQIGGFFVSKIGLPPLLGMLLVGIALRSVPGLDIIGANIDQKWSAALRKTALVVILTKAGLGLDPIALKQMSFMVLRLGILPSLVETFIVTLVTHFLLNFPWLWSVMTGFILAGVSPSVVVPCMLSLSDSGYGVEKGVPTLVIAGLSVDNVLSISGFGVMLGIIFSEGKS
;
A
#
# COMPACT_ATOMS: atom_id res chain seq x y z
N SER A 1 35.32 -7.56 -14.73
CA SER A 1 36.19 -8.03 -13.64
C SER A 1 36.35 -6.97 -12.59
N ARG A 2 35.63 -7.09 -11.45
CA ARG A 2 35.90 -6.28 -10.25
C ARG A 2 35.44 -7.07 -9.02
N ASN A 3 36.10 -8.21 -8.83
CA ASN A 3 36.26 -8.81 -7.51
C ASN A 3 37.48 -8.15 -6.86
N ASP A 4 37.59 -8.32 -5.53
CA ASP A 4 38.75 -8.07 -4.68
C ASP A 4 38.73 -6.72 -3.93
N CYS A 5 37.97 -6.70 -2.83
CA CYS A 5 38.32 -5.88 -1.68
C CYS A 5 37.92 -6.59 -0.37
N LEU A 6 38.45 -7.79 -0.18
CA LEU A 6 38.67 -8.38 1.13
C LEU A 6 40.17 -8.65 1.21
N THR A 7 40.89 -7.90 2.04
CA THR A 7 41.96 -8.42 2.92
C THR A 7 42.78 -7.28 3.52
N SER A 8 43.16 -7.52 4.78
CA SER A 8 44.30 -6.92 5.48
C SER A 8 44.14 -5.53 6.09
N GLY A 9 44.05 -5.54 7.42
CA GLY A 9 44.19 -4.35 8.24
C GLY A 9 45.60 -3.78 8.25
N LYS A 10 45.67 -2.48 8.53
CA LYS A 10 46.80 -1.85 9.21
C LYS A 10 46.37 -0.48 9.73
N LYS A 11 46.77 -0.22 10.98
CA LYS A 11 46.77 1.07 11.66
C LYS A 11 47.23 2.20 10.73
N LEU A 12 46.52 3.32 10.77
CA LEU A 12 47.13 4.62 10.53
C LEU A 12 46.71 5.57 11.66
N SER A 13 47.48 5.46 12.74
CA SER A 13 47.68 6.56 13.68
C SER A 13 48.37 7.72 12.95
N THR A 14 48.10 8.93 13.42
CA THR A 14 48.91 10.16 13.40
C THR A 14 48.22 11.31 12.67
N CYS A 15 47.59 12.20 13.44
CA CYS A 15 47.82 13.64 13.35
C CYS A 15 47.46 14.28 14.68
N THR A 16 48.52 14.55 15.42
CA THR A 16 48.63 15.32 16.66
C THR A 16 48.35 16.79 16.36
N SER A 17 47.53 17.45 17.18
CA SER A 17 47.76 18.85 17.55
C SER A 17 47.04 19.16 18.85
N SER A 18 47.86 19.29 19.90
CA SER A 18 47.50 19.86 21.19
C SER A 18 47.11 21.33 21.02
N ILE A 19 46.01 21.76 21.62
CA ILE A 19 45.79 23.15 22.03
C ILE A 19 45.20 23.09 23.45
N ASN A 20 45.98 23.62 24.40
CA ASN A 20 45.61 23.83 25.79
C ASN A 20 44.86 25.17 25.96
N SER A 21 44.18 25.25 27.11
CA SER A 21 43.87 26.44 27.93
C SER A 21 42.97 27.55 27.37
N GLU A 22 41.84 27.69 28.07
CA GLU A 22 41.24 28.94 28.58
C GLU A 22 40.46 29.86 27.61
N ASP A 23 39.36 30.38 28.17
CA ASP A 23 38.43 31.41 27.70
C ASP A 23 37.59 31.13 26.45
N LEU A 24 36.27 30.98 26.65
CA LEU A 24 35.28 31.89 26.08
C LEU A 24 33.89 31.65 26.71
N ASP A 25 33.45 32.62 27.52
CA ASP A 25 32.04 32.95 27.70
C ASP A 25 31.33 33.03 26.33
N CYS A 26 30.12 32.45 26.21
CA CYS A 26 29.01 33.10 25.50
C CYS A 26 27.72 32.27 25.61
N GLY A 27 26.66 32.87 26.14
CA GLY A 27 25.30 32.42 25.89
C GLY A 27 24.93 32.64 24.43
N THR A 28 24.57 31.58 23.72
CA THR A 28 23.64 31.60 22.58
C THR A 28 23.38 30.16 22.15
N CYS A 29 22.10 29.79 22.05
CA CYS A 29 21.66 28.48 21.60
C CYS A 29 21.92 28.35 20.09
N GLY A 30 23.09 27.82 19.70
CA GLY A 30 23.43 27.49 18.31
C GLY A 30 23.13 26.03 17.96
N PRO A 31 22.82 25.69 16.70
CA PRO A 31 22.54 24.32 16.28
C PRO A 31 23.81 23.45 16.36
N ILE A 32 23.74 22.37 17.15
CA ILE A 32 24.84 21.41 17.33
C ILE A 32 24.95 20.54 16.06
N LEU A 33 25.93 20.85 15.20
CA LEU A 33 26.24 20.08 14.00
C LEU A 33 27.00 18.78 14.36
N ARG A 34 26.55 17.66 13.80
CA ARG A 34 27.07 16.28 14.00
C ARG A 34 28.44 16.07 13.34
N LYS A 35 29.48 16.80 13.74
CA LYS A 35 30.85 16.54 13.27
C LYS A 35 31.52 15.51 14.19
N ASN A 36 31.64 14.27 13.68
CA ASN A 36 32.46 13.16 14.22
C ASN A 36 32.16 12.63 15.64
N ARG A 37 30.89 12.46 16.04
CA ARG A 37 30.55 11.62 17.22
C ARG A 37 30.04 10.24 16.79
N THR A 38 30.89 9.22 16.88
CA THR A 38 30.45 7.81 16.85
C THR A 38 29.84 7.48 18.22
N LEU A 39 28.67 6.86 18.24
CA LEU A 39 28.02 6.39 19.48
C LEU A 39 28.91 5.36 20.17
N GLN A 40 29.25 5.58 21.44
CA GLN A 40 29.93 4.58 22.27
C GLN A 40 29.01 3.36 22.48
N PRO A 41 29.57 2.14 22.65
CA PRO A 41 28.81 0.88 22.62
C PRO A 41 27.86 0.65 23.81
N ASN A 42 27.78 1.55 24.79
CA ASN A 42 26.80 1.48 25.88
C ASN A 42 26.31 2.88 26.36
N PRO A 43 25.42 3.54 25.61
CA PRO A 43 24.99 4.90 25.92
C PRO A 43 23.80 4.95 26.89
N SER A 44 23.83 5.94 27.79
CA SER A 44 22.73 6.28 28.69
C SER A 44 21.49 6.76 27.90
N PHE A 45 20.30 6.74 28.52
CA PHE A 45 19.06 7.19 27.87
C PHE A 45 19.15 8.64 27.36
N CYS A 46 19.79 9.53 28.13
CA CYS A 46 20.01 10.92 27.74
C CYS A 46 20.90 11.06 26.49
N ASP A 47 21.95 10.25 26.38
CA ASP A 47 22.85 10.30 25.21
C ASP A 47 22.15 9.83 23.92
N LYS A 48 21.26 8.83 24.03
CA LYS A 48 20.42 8.40 22.91
C LYS A 48 19.45 9.49 22.46
N VAL A 49 18.85 10.21 23.41
CA VAL A 49 17.92 11.32 23.14
C VAL A 49 18.65 12.49 22.47
N ILE A 50 19.83 12.88 22.98
CA ILE A 50 20.63 13.98 22.41
C ILE A 50 21.17 13.61 21.02
N TYR A 51 21.52 12.34 20.78
CA TYR A 51 21.94 11.86 19.47
C TYR A 51 20.78 11.80 18.47
N ALA A 52 19.59 11.37 18.90
CA ALA A 52 18.38 11.37 18.08
C ALA A 52 17.92 12.79 17.69
N MET A 53 18.23 13.78 18.52
CA MET A 53 17.94 15.21 18.30
C MET A 53 19.03 15.94 17.49
N SER A 54 20.11 15.27 17.10
CA SER A 54 21.18 15.86 16.28
C SER A 54 20.84 15.82 14.78
N CYS A 55 21.04 16.92 14.06
CA CYS A 55 20.78 17.02 12.62
C CYS A 55 21.88 16.38 11.74
N PRO A 56 21.53 15.70 10.62
CA PRO A 56 20.18 15.36 10.19
C PRO A 56 19.60 14.19 11.01
N PRO A 57 18.30 14.23 11.37
CA PRO A 57 17.66 13.13 12.07
C PRO A 57 17.65 11.90 11.15
N GLN A 58 18.47 10.90 11.48
CA GLN A 58 18.48 9.61 10.78
C GLN A 58 17.80 8.57 11.66
N GLY A 59 16.96 7.73 11.05
CA GLY A 59 16.18 6.68 11.71
C GLY A 59 14.67 6.86 11.54
N MET A 60 13.90 6.06 12.28
CA MET A 60 12.43 6.03 12.19
C MET A 60 11.79 7.40 12.49
N VAL A 61 12.36 8.14 13.45
CA VAL A 61 11.88 9.48 13.83
C VAL A 61 12.16 10.52 12.75
N GLY A 62 13.33 10.47 12.11
CA GLY A 62 13.66 11.34 10.99
C GLY A 62 12.76 11.09 9.78
N GLN A 63 12.53 9.82 9.42
CA GLN A 63 11.57 9.46 8.37
C GLN A 63 10.14 9.90 8.70
N MET A 64 9.66 9.68 9.93
CA MET A 64 8.33 10.14 10.34
C MET A 64 8.22 11.66 10.26
N LEU A 65 9.22 12.39 10.76
CA LEU A 65 9.26 13.85 10.67
C LEU A 65 9.28 14.35 9.23
N THR A 66 10.05 13.70 8.34
CA THR A 66 10.10 14.03 6.92
C THR A 66 8.76 13.78 6.22
N TRP A 67 8.08 12.64 6.47
CA TRP A 67 6.74 12.38 5.93
C TRP A 67 5.69 13.37 6.48
N ILE A 68 5.76 13.68 7.78
CA ILE A 68 4.88 14.62 8.46
C ILE A 68 5.09 16.06 7.96
N LEU A 69 6.29 16.45 7.51
CA LEU A 69 6.53 17.76 6.89
C LEU A 69 6.17 17.77 5.40
N ILE A 70 6.53 16.73 4.65
CA ILE A 70 6.33 16.69 3.18
C ILE A 70 4.85 16.64 2.82
N LEU A 71 4.03 15.91 3.56
CA LEU A 71 2.59 15.79 3.28
C LEU A 71 1.84 17.15 3.36
N PRO A 72 1.97 17.96 4.43
CA PRO A 72 1.34 19.28 4.50
C PRO A 72 2.02 20.34 3.63
N ILE A 73 3.32 20.21 3.32
CA ILE A 73 3.98 21.11 2.37
C ILE A 73 3.52 20.81 0.93
N SER A 74 3.44 19.54 0.56
CA SER A 74 2.84 19.10 -0.71
C SER A 74 1.38 19.55 -0.80
N TRP A 75 0.65 19.52 0.32
CA TRP A 75 -0.70 20.04 0.43
C TRP A 75 -0.78 21.56 0.18
N GLY A 76 0.12 22.33 0.80
CA GLY A 76 0.23 23.78 0.60
C GLY A 76 0.54 24.16 -0.85
N VAL A 77 1.43 23.42 -1.51
CA VAL A 77 1.75 23.64 -2.94
C VAL A 77 0.54 23.33 -3.82
N LEU A 78 -0.21 22.27 -3.53
CA LEU A 78 -1.40 21.92 -4.30
C LEU A 78 -2.55 22.93 -4.12
N LEU A 79 -2.69 23.50 -2.91
CA LEU A 79 -3.59 24.61 -2.60
C LEU A 79 -3.26 25.85 -3.43
N THR A 80 -1.97 26.20 -3.53
CA THR A 80 -1.54 27.38 -4.30
C THR A 80 -1.78 27.25 -5.80
N ILE A 81 -1.79 26.03 -6.34
CA ILE A 81 -1.99 25.77 -7.78
C ILE A 81 -3.49 25.67 -8.15
N THR A 82 -4.34 25.17 -7.26
CA THR A 82 -5.72 24.76 -7.59
C THR A 82 -6.81 25.77 -7.19
N GLY A 83 -6.47 26.78 -6.38
CA GLY A 83 -7.36 27.90 -6.08
C GLY A 83 -8.68 27.48 -5.39
N SER A 84 -9.81 27.71 -6.05
CA SER A 84 -11.17 27.58 -5.47
C SER A 84 -11.69 26.15 -5.29
N SER A 85 -11.05 25.13 -5.90
CA SER A 85 -11.45 23.71 -5.71
C SER A 85 -10.75 23.04 -4.52
N ALA A 86 -9.92 23.78 -3.79
CA ALA A 86 -9.14 23.31 -2.65
C ALA A 86 -9.57 23.94 -1.31
N LEU A 87 -10.71 24.66 -1.30
CA LEU A 87 -11.41 25.02 -0.06
C LEU A 87 -11.82 23.75 0.72
N PRO A 88 -12.12 23.84 2.04
CA PRO A 88 -12.50 22.70 2.87
C PRO A 88 -13.72 21.92 2.38
N GLU A 89 -14.54 22.50 1.49
CA GLU A 89 -15.68 21.84 0.83
C GLU A 89 -15.37 21.34 -0.60
N GLY A 90 -14.15 21.52 -1.07
CA GLY A 90 -13.72 21.08 -2.40
C GLY A 90 -13.51 19.56 -2.47
N ASN A 91 -13.84 18.97 -3.60
CA ASN A 91 -13.64 17.54 -3.85
C ASN A 91 -12.16 17.12 -3.74
N ILE A 92 -11.21 17.97 -4.17
CA ILE A 92 -9.77 17.65 -4.12
C ILE A 92 -9.28 17.66 -2.67
N PHE A 93 -9.77 18.59 -1.86
CA PHE A 93 -9.52 18.61 -0.41
C PHE A 93 -10.03 17.31 0.23
N SER A 94 -11.24 16.89 -0.13
CA SER A 94 -11.86 15.68 0.42
C SER A 94 -11.09 14.39 0.06
N ILE A 95 -10.66 14.26 -1.20
CA ILE A 95 -9.90 13.09 -1.66
C ILE A 95 -8.51 13.03 -1.01
N LEU A 96 -7.80 14.17 -0.94
CA LEU A 96 -6.45 14.21 -0.41
C LEU A 96 -6.45 14.02 1.12
N SER A 97 -7.41 14.60 1.83
CA SER A 97 -7.57 14.38 3.28
C SER A 97 -7.96 12.93 3.59
N LEU A 98 -8.83 12.31 2.79
CA LEU A 98 -9.13 10.89 2.88
C LEU A 98 -7.88 10.02 2.66
N LEU A 99 -7.04 10.32 1.67
CA LEU A 99 -5.78 9.60 1.43
C LEU A 99 -4.82 9.69 2.63
N LEU A 100 -4.67 10.88 3.22
CA LEU A 100 -3.83 11.11 4.38
C LEU A 100 -4.33 10.33 5.61
N LEU A 101 -5.60 10.49 5.93
CA LEU A 101 -6.21 9.81 7.08
C LEU A 101 -6.21 8.29 6.89
N ALA A 102 -6.45 7.80 5.67
CA ALA A 102 -6.38 6.37 5.36
C ALA A 102 -4.96 5.82 5.58
N GLN A 103 -3.93 6.55 5.17
CA GLN A 103 -2.54 6.14 5.39
C GLN A 103 -2.19 6.09 6.89
N ILE A 104 -2.63 7.08 7.66
CA ILE A 104 -2.47 7.11 9.12
C ILE A 104 -3.18 5.92 9.76
N GLY A 105 -4.45 5.67 9.40
CA GLY A 105 -5.22 4.53 9.90
C GLY A 105 -4.58 3.19 9.55
N GLY A 106 -4.09 3.04 8.32
CA GLY A 106 -3.34 1.85 7.89
C GLY A 106 -2.06 1.63 8.71
N PHE A 107 -1.32 2.70 9.02
CA PHE A 107 -0.13 2.62 9.88
C PHE A 107 -0.46 2.18 11.30
N PHE A 108 -1.50 2.76 11.91
CA PHE A 108 -1.95 2.37 13.26
C PHE A 108 -2.39 0.90 13.32
N VAL A 109 -3.20 0.45 12.35
CA VAL A 109 -3.65 -0.94 12.29
C VAL A 109 -2.49 -1.90 12.01
N SER A 110 -1.51 -1.49 11.20
CA SER A 110 -0.28 -2.25 10.98
C SER A 110 0.52 -2.46 12.26
N LYS A 111 0.52 -1.51 13.20
CA LYS A 111 1.20 -1.66 14.51
C LYS A 111 0.52 -2.69 15.41
N ILE A 112 -0.76 -2.94 15.21
CA ILE A 112 -1.55 -3.94 15.95
C ILE A 112 -1.39 -5.34 15.31
N GLY A 113 -0.63 -5.47 14.21
CA GLY A 113 -0.38 -6.73 13.50
C GLY A 113 -1.48 -7.12 12.50
N LEU A 114 -2.42 -6.21 12.22
CA LEU A 114 -3.50 -6.41 11.26
C LEU A 114 -3.10 -5.85 9.88
N PRO A 115 -3.69 -6.36 8.78
CA PRO A 115 -3.42 -5.84 7.45
C PRO A 115 -3.75 -4.32 7.35
N PRO A 116 -2.85 -3.49 6.81
CA PRO A 116 -3.06 -2.03 6.72
C PRO A 116 -4.36 -1.63 6.00
N LEU A 117 -4.83 -2.47 5.07
CA LEU A 117 -6.07 -2.26 4.32
C LEU A 117 -7.30 -2.19 5.23
N LEU A 118 -7.31 -2.92 6.35
CA LEU A 118 -8.38 -2.86 7.33
C LEU A 118 -8.43 -1.47 7.97
N GLY A 119 -7.29 -0.87 8.29
CA GLY A 119 -7.21 0.49 8.82
C GLY A 119 -7.68 1.54 7.81
N MET A 120 -7.28 1.39 6.55
CA MET A 120 -7.74 2.26 5.45
C MET A 120 -9.27 2.17 5.26
N LEU A 121 -9.84 0.97 5.36
CA LEU A 121 -11.29 0.74 5.28
C LEU A 121 -12.03 1.39 6.46
N LEU A 122 -11.57 1.16 7.69
CA LEU A 122 -12.19 1.71 8.90
C LEU A 122 -12.20 3.23 8.89
N VAL A 123 -11.12 3.88 8.43
CA VAL A 123 -11.10 5.33 8.27
C VAL A 123 -12.13 5.81 7.26
N GLY A 124 -12.28 5.11 6.11
CA GLY A 124 -13.30 5.44 5.12
C GLY A 124 -14.72 5.35 5.68
N ILE A 125 -15.00 4.33 6.49
CA ILE A 125 -16.29 4.17 7.19
C ILE A 125 -16.48 5.28 8.23
N ALA A 126 -15.46 5.58 9.03
CA ALA A 126 -15.51 6.62 10.06
C ALA A 126 -15.75 8.02 9.46
N LEU A 127 -15.10 8.35 8.35
CA LEU A 127 -15.29 9.62 7.65
C LEU A 127 -16.72 9.85 7.17
N ARG A 128 -17.46 8.79 6.86
CA ARG A 128 -18.87 8.88 6.47
C ARG A 128 -19.85 8.69 7.64
N SER A 129 -19.42 8.04 8.72
CA SER A 129 -20.30 7.71 9.84
C SER A 129 -20.26 8.71 10.99
N VAL A 130 -19.21 9.51 11.14
CA VAL A 130 -19.03 10.42 12.29
C VAL A 130 -19.58 11.82 11.98
N PRO A 131 -20.58 12.32 12.75
CA PRO A 131 -21.11 13.67 12.58
C PRO A 131 -20.01 14.70 12.89
N GLY A 132 -19.63 15.50 11.90
CA GLY A 132 -18.52 16.47 11.96
C GLY A 132 -17.40 16.20 10.95
N LEU A 133 -17.19 14.94 10.55
CA LEU A 133 -16.27 14.57 9.47
C LEU A 133 -17.00 14.24 8.16
N ASP A 134 -18.33 14.12 8.19
CA ASP A 134 -19.15 13.86 7.01
C ASP A 134 -19.04 14.95 5.93
N ILE A 135 -18.65 16.18 6.29
CA ILE A 135 -18.37 17.26 5.33
C ILE A 135 -17.24 16.84 4.37
N ILE A 136 -16.29 16.03 4.83
CA ILE A 136 -15.19 15.50 4.02
C ILE A 136 -15.65 14.27 3.24
N GLY A 137 -16.49 13.41 3.84
CA GLY A 137 -16.99 12.18 3.21
C GLY A 137 -18.04 12.42 2.12
N ALA A 138 -18.93 13.39 2.31
CA ALA A 138 -20.05 13.70 1.43
C ALA A 138 -19.64 14.48 0.17
N ASN A 139 -18.56 15.27 0.25
CA ASN A 139 -18.06 16.10 -0.86
C ASN A 139 -17.14 15.34 -1.85
N ILE A 140 -17.03 14.01 -1.72
CA ILE A 140 -16.23 13.19 -2.64
C ILE A 140 -17.02 12.91 -3.90
N ASP A 141 -16.59 13.51 -5.02
CA ASP A 141 -17.16 13.21 -6.32
C ASP A 141 -16.86 11.77 -6.74
N GLN A 142 -17.94 11.02 -7.02
CA GLN A 142 -17.84 9.66 -7.51
C GLN A 142 -17.06 9.55 -8.82
N LYS A 143 -17.11 10.58 -9.68
CA LYS A 143 -16.36 10.62 -10.95
C LYS A 143 -14.85 10.58 -10.73
N TRP A 144 -14.35 11.43 -9.83
CA TRP A 144 -12.93 11.49 -9.48
C TRP A 144 -12.48 10.25 -8.71
N SER A 145 -13.28 9.79 -7.75
CA SER A 145 -12.99 8.55 -7.01
C SER A 145 -12.90 7.34 -7.94
N ALA A 146 -13.84 7.20 -8.88
CA ALA A 146 -13.81 6.12 -9.87
C ALA A 146 -12.58 6.19 -10.78
N ALA A 147 -12.20 7.39 -11.24
CA ALA A 147 -10.99 7.58 -12.04
C ALA A 147 -9.72 7.16 -11.27
N LEU A 148 -9.57 7.60 -10.01
CA LEU A 148 -8.43 7.24 -9.17
C LEU A 148 -8.34 5.74 -8.90
N ARG A 149 -9.46 5.09 -8.58
CA ARG A 149 -9.50 3.63 -8.37
C ARG A 149 -9.08 2.87 -9.62
N LYS A 150 -9.55 3.28 -10.79
CA LYS A 150 -9.17 2.68 -12.08
C LYS A 150 -7.68 2.87 -12.35
N THR A 151 -7.15 4.08 -12.20
CA THR A 151 -5.72 4.36 -12.40
C THR A 151 -4.84 3.57 -11.43
N ALA A 152 -5.20 3.51 -10.15
CA ALA A 152 -4.47 2.73 -9.15
C ALA A 152 -4.45 1.23 -9.48
N LEU A 153 -5.60 0.67 -9.87
CA LEU A 153 -5.69 -0.72 -10.30
C LEU A 153 -4.80 -1.00 -11.52
N VAL A 154 -4.79 -0.12 -12.52
CA VAL A 154 -3.90 -0.24 -13.69
C VAL A 154 -2.43 -0.19 -13.29
N VAL A 155 -2.02 0.70 -12.37
CA VAL A 155 -0.63 0.78 -11.90
C VAL A 155 -0.22 -0.50 -11.16
N ILE A 156 -1.08 -1.01 -10.27
CA ILE A 156 -0.81 -2.25 -9.51
C ILE A 156 -0.70 -3.44 -10.46
N LEU A 157 -1.62 -3.58 -11.43
CA LEU A 157 -1.59 -4.67 -12.41
C LEU A 157 -0.40 -4.55 -13.36
N THR A 158 -0.05 -3.34 -13.82
CA THR A 158 1.13 -3.12 -14.66
C THR A 158 2.40 -3.51 -13.90
N LYS A 159 2.52 -3.13 -12.62
CA LYS A 159 3.64 -3.54 -11.77
C LYS A 159 3.71 -5.06 -11.62
N ALA A 160 2.55 -5.72 -11.45
CA ALA A 160 2.46 -7.18 -11.42
C ALA A 160 3.00 -7.79 -12.71
N GLY A 161 2.47 -7.35 -13.86
CA GLY A 161 2.81 -7.87 -15.18
C GLY A 161 4.29 -7.71 -15.53
N LEU A 162 4.93 -6.62 -15.10
CA LEU A 162 6.38 -6.42 -15.28
C LEU A 162 7.24 -7.35 -14.43
N GLY A 163 6.71 -7.89 -13.33
CA GLY A 163 7.40 -8.85 -12.46
C GLY A 163 7.22 -10.32 -12.87
N LEU A 164 6.48 -10.61 -13.95
CA LEU A 164 6.20 -11.97 -14.40
C LEU A 164 7.26 -12.48 -15.39
N ASP A 165 7.74 -13.71 -15.18
CA ASP A 165 8.55 -14.41 -16.17
C ASP A 165 7.65 -15.11 -17.23
N PRO A 166 7.64 -14.63 -18.48
CA PRO A 166 6.81 -15.20 -19.54
C PRO A 166 7.22 -16.63 -19.93
N ILE A 167 8.48 -17.01 -19.72
CA ILE A 167 9.00 -18.34 -20.09
C ILE A 167 8.47 -19.38 -19.11
N ALA A 168 8.61 -19.14 -17.81
CA ALA A 168 8.03 -19.98 -16.76
C ALA A 168 6.49 -20.05 -16.89
N LEU A 169 5.84 -18.92 -17.19
CA LEU A 169 4.39 -18.87 -17.35
C LEU A 169 3.89 -19.78 -18.49
N LYS A 170 4.59 -19.78 -19.63
CA LYS A 170 4.20 -20.61 -20.78
C LYS A 170 4.28 -22.10 -20.45
N GLN A 171 5.31 -22.51 -19.72
CA GLN A 171 5.48 -23.90 -19.28
C GLN A 171 4.38 -24.34 -18.31
N MET A 172 3.87 -23.43 -17.48
CA MET A 172 2.85 -23.70 -16.46
C MET A 172 1.42 -23.27 -16.88
N SER A 173 1.20 -22.89 -18.14
CA SER A 173 -0.07 -22.33 -18.63
C SER A 173 -1.29 -23.21 -18.33
N PHE A 174 -1.16 -24.54 -18.45
CA PHE A 174 -2.23 -25.47 -18.10
C PHE A 174 -2.57 -25.43 -16.60
N MET A 175 -1.57 -25.29 -15.74
CA MET A 175 -1.75 -25.18 -14.30
C MET A 175 -2.40 -23.83 -13.93
N VAL A 176 -2.02 -22.74 -14.61
CA VAL A 176 -2.63 -21.41 -14.47
C VAL A 176 -4.14 -21.48 -14.76
N LEU A 177 -4.52 -22.09 -15.89
CA LEU A 177 -5.93 -22.24 -16.26
C LEU A 177 -6.70 -23.10 -15.26
N ARG A 178 -6.11 -24.21 -14.83
CA ARG A 178 -6.72 -25.09 -13.84
C ARG A 178 -6.95 -24.38 -12.51
N LEU A 179 -5.99 -23.58 -12.04
CA LEU A 179 -6.10 -22.80 -10.80
C LEU A 179 -7.01 -21.58 -10.92
N GLY A 180 -7.10 -20.94 -12.09
CA GLY A 180 -7.96 -19.77 -12.30
C GLY A 180 -9.43 -20.13 -12.51
N ILE A 181 -9.72 -21.24 -13.20
CA ILE A 181 -11.09 -21.57 -13.63
C ILE A 181 -11.77 -22.55 -12.67
N LEU A 182 -11.11 -23.65 -12.30
CA LEU A 182 -11.79 -24.70 -11.53
C LEU A 182 -12.21 -24.23 -10.12
N PRO A 183 -11.35 -23.60 -9.31
CA PRO A 183 -11.74 -23.11 -7.99
C PRO A 183 -12.87 -22.09 -8.08
N SER A 184 -12.75 -21.14 -9.01
CA SER A 184 -13.74 -20.07 -9.24
C SER A 184 -15.13 -20.61 -9.60
N LEU A 185 -15.20 -21.62 -10.48
CA LEU A 185 -16.47 -22.26 -10.84
C LEU A 185 -17.07 -23.05 -9.68
N VAL A 186 -16.24 -23.79 -8.93
CA VAL A 186 -16.71 -24.55 -7.77
C VAL A 186 -17.21 -23.59 -6.68
N GLU A 187 -16.47 -22.53 -6.39
CA GLU A 187 -16.86 -21.50 -5.43
C GLU A 187 -18.15 -20.81 -5.84
N THR A 188 -18.27 -20.39 -7.10
CA THR A 188 -19.49 -19.80 -7.67
C THR A 188 -20.68 -20.75 -7.51
N PHE A 189 -20.50 -22.04 -7.82
CA PHE A 189 -21.56 -23.04 -7.71
C PHE A 189 -22.01 -23.24 -6.26
N ILE A 190 -21.07 -23.40 -5.33
CA ILE A 190 -21.39 -23.56 -3.90
C ILE A 190 -22.08 -22.32 -3.36
N VAL A 191 -21.57 -21.12 -3.66
CA VAL A 191 -22.19 -19.86 -3.25
C VAL A 191 -23.58 -19.72 -3.83
N THR A 192 -23.80 -20.10 -5.09
CA THR A 192 -25.13 -20.10 -5.73
C THR A 192 -26.12 -20.98 -4.97
N LEU A 193 -25.71 -22.22 -4.64
CA LEU A 193 -26.57 -23.13 -3.88
C LEU A 193 -26.88 -22.56 -2.49
N VAL A 194 -25.85 -22.08 -1.78
CA VAL A 194 -26.01 -21.51 -0.43
C VAL A 194 -26.91 -20.28 -0.47
N THR A 195 -26.71 -19.37 -1.43
CA THR A 195 -27.53 -18.16 -1.54
C THR A 195 -28.98 -18.45 -1.92
N HIS A 196 -29.21 -19.41 -2.82
CA HIS A 196 -30.56 -19.84 -3.18
C HIS A 196 -31.28 -20.47 -1.97
N PHE A 197 -30.65 -21.41 -1.27
CA PHE A 197 -31.31 -22.17 -0.20
C PHE A 197 -31.36 -21.44 1.15
N LEU A 198 -30.36 -20.63 1.48
CA LEU A 198 -30.30 -19.91 2.77
C LEU A 198 -31.03 -18.56 2.72
N LEU A 199 -30.86 -17.80 1.63
CA LEU A 199 -31.43 -16.46 1.48
C LEU A 199 -32.73 -16.44 0.64
N ASN A 200 -33.14 -17.59 0.07
CA ASN A 200 -34.30 -17.71 -0.81
C ASN A 200 -34.24 -16.77 -2.04
N PHE A 201 -33.03 -16.50 -2.54
CA PHE A 201 -32.86 -15.67 -3.73
C PHE A 201 -33.22 -16.46 -4.99
N PRO A 202 -33.81 -15.84 -6.03
CA PRO A 202 -34.03 -16.51 -7.31
C PRO A 202 -32.70 -16.97 -7.95
N TRP A 203 -32.77 -18.00 -8.79
CA TRP A 203 -31.59 -18.67 -9.36
C TRP A 203 -30.62 -17.70 -10.07
N LEU A 204 -31.12 -16.81 -10.93
CA LEU A 204 -30.28 -15.87 -11.68
C LEU A 204 -29.51 -14.92 -10.74
N TRP A 205 -30.18 -14.38 -9.73
CA TRP A 205 -29.56 -13.50 -8.74
C TRP A 205 -28.55 -14.24 -7.88
N SER A 206 -28.82 -15.50 -7.53
CA SER A 206 -27.91 -16.36 -6.77
C SER A 206 -26.63 -16.67 -7.56
N VAL A 207 -26.75 -16.98 -8.86
CA VAL A 207 -25.60 -17.18 -9.76
C VAL A 207 -24.78 -15.89 -9.91
N MET A 208 -25.45 -14.75 -10.06
CA MET A 208 -24.79 -13.45 -10.11
C MET A 208 -24.01 -13.17 -8.82
N THR A 209 -24.60 -13.42 -7.65
CA THR A 209 -23.92 -13.28 -6.35
C THR A 209 -22.75 -14.26 -6.22
N GLY A 210 -22.88 -15.47 -6.77
CA GLY A 210 -21.78 -16.44 -6.87
C GLY A 210 -20.55 -15.85 -7.56
N PHE A 211 -20.71 -15.27 -8.75
CA PHE A 211 -19.60 -14.64 -9.49
C PHE A 211 -19.02 -13.40 -8.78
N ILE A 212 -19.84 -12.65 -8.05
CA ILE A 212 -19.37 -11.51 -7.25
C ILE A 212 -18.47 -11.99 -6.10
N LEU A 213 -18.85 -13.08 -5.44
CA LEU A 213 -18.11 -13.59 -4.28
C LEU A 213 -16.89 -14.43 -4.65
N ALA A 214 -16.93 -15.16 -5.76
CA ALA A 214 -15.79 -15.95 -6.24
C ALA A 214 -14.62 -15.07 -6.73
N GLY A 215 -14.87 -13.81 -7.10
CA GLY A 215 -13.83 -12.90 -7.60
C GLY A 215 -12.79 -12.55 -6.54
N VAL A 216 -11.52 -12.85 -6.81
CA VAL A 216 -10.41 -12.57 -5.90
C VAL A 216 -9.80 -11.18 -6.15
N SER A 217 -9.60 -10.41 -5.08
CA SER A 217 -9.05 -9.05 -5.20
C SER A 217 -7.57 -9.02 -5.57
N PRO A 218 -7.18 -8.43 -6.73
CA PRO A 218 -5.78 -8.37 -7.15
C PRO A 218 -4.97 -7.36 -6.34
N SER A 219 -5.61 -6.32 -5.81
CA SER A 219 -4.94 -5.24 -5.09
C SER A 219 -4.23 -5.68 -3.81
N VAL A 220 -4.59 -6.85 -3.26
CA VAL A 220 -4.04 -7.36 -1.99
C VAL A 220 -3.11 -8.54 -2.21
N VAL A 221 -3.47 -9.44 -3.14
CA VAL A 221 -2.71 -10.66 -3.43
C VAL A 221 -1.44 -10.34 -4.22
N VAL A 222 -1.53 -9.47 -5.23
CA VAL A 222 -0.39 -9.07 -6.08
C VAL A 222 0.78 -8.51 -5.26
N PRO A 223 0.61 -7.45 -4.44
CA PRO A 223 1.73 -6.91 -3.68
C PRO A 223 2.30 -7.91 -2.67
N CYS A 224 1.46 -8.77 -2.09
CA CYS A 224 1.90 -9.84 -1.20
C CYS A 224 2.79 -10.84 -1.95
N MET A 225 2.34 -11.34 -3.11
CA MET A 225 3.09 -12.30 -3.93
C MET A 225 4.40 -11.73 -4.45
N LEU A 226 4.42 -10.46 -4.86
CA LEU A 226 5.66 -9.77 -5.24
C LEU A 226 6.63 -9.66 -4.04
N SER A 227 6.14 -9.29 -2.85
CA SER A 227 6.97 -9.21 -1.65
C SER A 227 7.56 -10.57 -1.23
N LEU A 228 6.82 -11.67 -1.40
CA LEU A 228 7.34 -13.02 -1.17
C LEU A 228 8.38 -13.41 -2.21
N SER A 229 8.14 -13.05 -3.48
CA SER A 229 9.10 -13.27 -4.57
C SER A 229 10.40 -12.52 -4.35
N ASP A 230 10.34 -11.25 -3.95
CA ASP A 230 11.50 -10.42 -3.61
C ASP A 230 12.29 -11.02 -2.43
N SER A 231 11.61 -11.75 -1.53
CA SER A 231 12.22 -12.47 -0.40
C SER A 231 12.74 -13.88 -0.78
N GLY A 232 12.63 -14.28 -2.05
CA GLY A 232 13.11 -15.57 -2.56
C GLY A 232 12.17 -16.76 -2.31
N TYR A 233 10.96 -16.55 -1.77
CA TYR A 233 10.03 -17.65 -1.48
C TYR A 233 9.28 -18.12 -2.73
N GLY A 234 9.35 -19.41 -3.03
CA GLY A 234 8.57 -20.04 -4.10
C GLY A 234 8.96 -19.63 -5.53
N VAL A 235 10.05 -18.87 -5.69
CA VAL A 235 10.53 -18.35 -6.97
C VAL A 235 11.01 -19.49 -7.88
N GLU A 236 11.73 -20.48 -7.35
CA GLU A 236 12.23 -21.63 -8.14
C GLU A 236 11.10 -22.47 -8.76
N LYS A 237 9.94 -22.52 -8.10
CA LYS A 237 8.75 -23.22 -8.58
C LYS A 237 7.79 -22.31 -9.34
N GLY A 238 8.11 -21.01 -9.45
CA GLY A 238 7.28 -19.99 -10.08
C GLY A 238 5.90 -19.85 -9.44
N VAL A 239 5.75 -20.14 -8.14
CA VAL A 239 4.46 -20.06 -7.43
C VAL A 239 3.88 -18.64 -7.45
N PRO A 240 4.66 -17.57 -7.18
CA PRO A 240 4.15 -16.20 -7.28
C PRO A 240 3.63 -15.87 -8.69
N THR A 241 4.37 -16.25 -9.73
CA THR A 241 4.00 -16.08 -11.14
C THR A 241 2.70 -16.83 -11.47
N LEU A 242 2.60 -18.09 -11.03
CA LEU A 242 1.44 -18.95 -11.23
C LEU A 242 0.18 -18.37 -10.59
N VAL A 243 0.29 -17.88 -9.34
CA VAL A 243 -0.83 -17.29 -8.60
C VAL A 243 -1.25 -15.95 -9.22
N ILE A 244 -0.31 -15.06 -9.55
CA ILE A 244 -0.64 -13.76 -10.17
C ILE A 244 -1.32 -13.96 -11.55
N ALA A 245 -0.84 -14.91 -12.34
CA ALA A 245 -1.47 -15.23 -13.62
C ALA A 245 -2.83 -15.91 -13.46
N GLY A 246 -2.97 -16.86 -12.51
CA GLY A 246 -4.23 -17.55 -12.23
C GLY A 246 -5.32 -16.59 -11.75
N LEU A 247 -4.94 -15.67 -10.86
CA LEU A 247 -5.78 -14.55 -10.39
C LEU A 247 -6.26 -13.64 -11.52
N SER A 248 -5.46 -13.47 -12.57
CA SER A 248 -5.86 -12.68 -13.74
C SER A 248 -6.94 -13.40 -14.55
N VAL A 249 -6.81 -14.72 -14.72
CA VAL A 249 -7.84 -15.56 -15.37
C VAL A 249 -9.12 -15.60 -14.54
N ASP A 250 -9.01 -15.79 -13.22
CA ASP A 250 -10.14 -15.75 -12.29
C ASP A 250 -10.90 -14.42 -12.38
N ASN A 251 -10.20 -13.29 -12.31
CA ASN A 251 -10.84 -11.97 -12.40
C ASN A 251 -11.57 -11.76 -13.73
N VAL A 252 -11.00 -12.21 -14.85
CA VAL A 252 -11.67 -12.11 -16.15
C VAL A 252 -12.92 -12.98 -16.17
N LEU A 253 -12.85 -14.21 -15.66
CA LEU A 253 -13.97 -15.14 -15.58
C LEU A 253 -15.11 -14.56 -14.71
N SER A 254 -14.79 -14.11 -13.50
CA SER A 254 -15.74 -13.59 -12.52
C SER A 254 -16.41 -12.30 -13.00
N ILE A 255 -15.65 -11.34 -13.54
CA ILE A 255 -16.21 -10.08 -14.07
C ILE A 255 -17.09 -10.34 -15.31
N SER A 256 -16.66 -11.24 -16.20
CA SER A 256 -17.43 -11.59 -17.41
C SER A 256 -18.71 -12.33 -17.04
N GLY A 257 -18.63 -13.32 -16.13
CA GLY A 257 -19.78 -14.07 -15.64
C GLY A 257 -20.80 -13.16 -14.95
N PHE A 258 -20.34 -12.25 -14.09
CA PHE A 258 -21.19 -11.21 -13.49
C PHE A 258 -21.87 -10.35 -14.57
N GLY A 259 -21.13 -9.87 -15.57
CA GLY A 259 -21.67 -9.03 -16.65
C GLY A 259 -22.73 -9.74 -17.50
N VAL A 260 -22.51 -11.01 -17.82
CA VAL A 260 -23.49 -11.84 -18.57
C VAL A 260 -24.77 -12.03 -17.75
N MET A 261 -24.66 -12.40 -16.48
CA MET A 261 -25.84 -12.59 -15.62
C MET A 261 -26.62 -11.29 -15.43
N LEU A 262 -25.92 -10.18 -15.23
CA LEU A 262 -26.53 -8.85 -15.13
C LEU A 262 -27.32 -8.50 -16.42
N GLY A 263 -26.75 -8.81 -17.58
CA GLY A 263 -27.41 -8.62 -18.88
C GLY A 263 -28.68 -9.44 -19.03
N ILE A 264 -28.66 -10.72 -18.62
CA ILE A 264 -29.84 -11.60 -18.65
C ILE A 264 -30.94 -11.07 -17.73
N ILE A 265 -30.60 -10.75 -16.47
CA ILE A 265 -31.55 -10.26 -15.46
C ILE A 265 -32.27 -8.99 -15.93
N PHE A 266 -31.54 -8.02 -16.48
CA PHE A 266 -32.15 -6.79 -16.97
C PHE A 266 -32.83 -6.91 -18.34
N SER A 267 -32.58 -8.00 -19.08
CA SER A 267 -33.30 -8.30 -20.32
C SER A 267 -34.71 -8.85 -20.02
N GLU A 268 -34.87 -9.65 -18.97
CA GLU A 268 -36.18 -10.18 -18.56
C GLU A 268 -37.11 -9.09 -18.03
N GLY A 269 -36.59 -8.02 -17.41
CA GLY A 269 -37.38 -6.92 -16.87
C GLY A 269 -37.94 -5.92 -17.91
N LYS A 270 -37.77 -6.18 -19.21
CA LYS A 270 -38.26 -5.33 -20.32
C LYS A 270 -39.38 -5.96 -21.15
N SER A 271 -40.01 -7.04 -20.67
CA SER A 271 -41.19 -7.66 -21.31
C SER A 271 -42.42 -7.54 -20.44
#